data_AF-C5LUJ6-F1
#
_entry.id   AF-C5LUJ6-F1
#
_cell.length_a   1.000
_cell.length_b   1.000
_cell.length_c   1.000
_cell.angle_alpha   90.00
_cell.angle_beta   90.00
_cell.angle_gamma   90.00
#
_symmetry.space_group_name_H-M   'P 1'
#
loop_
_entity.id
_entity.type
_entity.pdbx_description
1 polymer ?
#
loop_
_entity_poly.entity_id
_entity_poly.type
_entity_poly.pdbx_seq_one_letter_code
_entity_poly.pdbx_strand_id
1 'polypeptide(L)'
;MAAVPVRRKCPRSPQEGVTLSAYEKHVAESATRAVPMGGVKSRGVQVEARPFGWVSLLWYLLVLLVSVVAMDVAASRFHYHYLIHYEIEPLKSKALEAMKDVNGTVKGNNLSCTVFDPFANRTVNDCSRSVCIFEAFRLAEKRQDVLQTVRQFHLAGRIGAEIFDWKRGVDQTAKPGNLFRTKSCEKIIDSVDHSNHEANVVAVVSGVISLLGFSILLVALLRSPRYQPAALPETRVSDTGKVQRRHKLD
;
A
#
# COMPACT_ATOMS: atom_id res chain seq x y z
N MET A 1 -18.88 -38.33 -10.24
CA MET A 1 -18.44 -38.09 -11.63
C MET A 1 -17.33 -37.04 -11.57
N ALA A 2 -16.08 -37.43 -11.86
CA ALA A 2 -14.91 -36.56 -11.72
C ALA A 2 -14.72 -35.71 -12.99
N ALA A 3 -14.65 -34.39 -12.83
CA ALA A 3 -14.45 -33.45 -13.94
C ALA A 3 -12.98 -33.42 -14.36
N VAL A 4 -12.74 -33.66 -15.64
CA VAL A 4 -11.42 -33.59 -16.29
C VAL A 4 -11.06 -32.13 -16.58
N PRO A 5 -9.88 -31.61 -16.19
CA PRO A 5 -9.50 -30.25 -16.48
C PRO A 5 -9.05 -30.06 -17.94
N VAL A 6 -9.76 -29.21 -18.68
CA VAL A 6 -9.42 -28.80 -20.05
C VAL A 6 -8.32 -27.73 -20.01
N ARG A 7 -7.10 -28.09 -20.40
CA ARG A 7 -5.99 -27.14 -20.62
C ARG A 7 -6.26 -26.29 -21.86
N ARG A 8 -6.53 -25.00 -21.68
CA ARG A 8 -6.52 -24.01 -22.77
C ARG A 8 -5.08 -23.65 -23.13
N LYS A 9 -4.71 -23.84 -24.41
CA LYS A 9 -3.44 -23.38 -24.98
C LYS A 9 -3.51 -21.86 -25.22
N CYS A 10 -2.56 -21.11 -24.69
CA CYS A 10 -2.39 -19.70 -25.03
C CYS A 10 -1.83 -19.56 -26.46
N PRO A 11 -2.33 -18.60 -27.27
CA PRO A 11 -1.76 -18.30 -28.58
C PRO A 11 -0.37 -17.65 -28.41
N ARG A 12 0.59 -18.11 -29.21
CA ARG A 12 1.92 -17.51 -29.31
C ARG A 12 1.81 -16.15 -30.01
N SER A 13 2.37 -15.13 -29.39
CA SER A 13 2.60 -13.81 -29.97
C SER A 13 3.53 -13.92 -31.18
N PRO A 14 3.25 -13.23 -32.31
CA PRO A 14 4.19 -13.13 -33.42
C PRO A 14 5.37 -12.25 -33.02
N GLN A 15 6.58 -12.79 -33.09
CA GLN A 15 7.81 -12.00 -33.04
C GLN A 15 8.02 -11.37 -34.42
N GLU A 16 7.63 -10.10 -34.57
CA GLU A 16 8.05 -9.29 -35.69
C GLU A 16 9.50 -8.84 -35.48
N GLY A 17 10.37 -9.29 -36.38
CA GLY A 17 11.76 -8.83 -36.49
C GLY A 17 11.80 -7.41 -37.00
N VAL A 18 11.99 -6.46 -36.10
CA VAL A 18 12.33 -5.07 -36.44
C VAL A 18 13.83 -5.03 -36.77
N THR A 19 14.13 -4.83 -38.04
CA THR A 19 15.47 -4.71 -38.59
C THR A 19 16.13 -3.40 -38.13
N LEU A 20 17.17 -3.52 -37.30
CA LEU A 20 17.98 -2.43 -36.71
C LEU A 20 18.74 -1.54 -37.72
N SER A 21 18.62 -1.77 -39.02
CA SER A 21 19.51 -1.21 -40.04
C SER A 21 19.20 0.24 -40.44
N ALA A 22 17.98 0.75 -40.18
CA ALA A 22 17.61 2.11 -40.60
C ALA A 22 17.94 3.20 -39.57
N TYR A 23 18.13 2.86 -38.29
CA TYR A 23 18.34 3.84 -37.23
C TYR A 23 19.81 4.28 -37.09
N GLU A 24 20.78 3.44 -37.46
CA GLU A 24 22.21 3.77 -37.38
C GLU A 24 22.64 4.82 -38.42
N LYS A 25 21.92 4.93 -39.56
CA LYS A 25 22.32 5.84 -40.63
C LYS A 25 22.03 7.32 -40.33
N HIS A 26 21.00 7.61 -39.52
CA HIS A 26 20.66 9.00 -39.15
C HIS A 26 21.48 9.56 -37.98
N VAL A 27 22.08 8.70 -37.15
CA VAL A 27 22.93 9.13 -36.04
C VAL A 27 24.31 9.59 -36.55
N ALA A 28 24.84 8.95 -37.59
CA ALA A 28 26.15 9.31 -38.17
C ALA A 28 26.15 10.69 -38.87
N GLU A 29 25.02 11.11 -39.46
CA GLU A 29 24.96 12.37 -40.22
C GLU A 29 24.72 13.62 -39.36
N SER A 30 24.31 13.45 -38.10
CA SER A 30 24.12 14.57 -37.16
C SER A 30 25.38 14.95 -36.39
N ALA A 31 26.46 14.14 -36.48
CA ALA A 31 27.69 14.36 -35.72
C ALA A 31 28.69 15.36 -36.36
N THR A 32 28.47 15.80 -37.61
CA THR A 32 29.42 16.64 -38.35
C THR A 32 29.12 18.14 -38.35
N ARG A 33 28.04 18.60 -37.73
CA ARG A 33 27.80 20.04 -37.46
C ARG A 33 28.27 20.44 -36.07
N ALA A 34 29.56 20.26 -35.81
CA ALA A 34 30.23 20.93 -34.69
C ALA A 34 30.34 22.42 -35.02
N VAL A 35 29.32 23.19 -34.64
CA VAL A 35 29.42 24.66 -34.61
C VAL A 35 30.51 25.01 -33.59
N PRO A 36 31.52 25.83 -33.94
CA PRO A 36 32.53 26.27 -32.99
C PRO A 36 31.83 27.08 -31.90
N MET A 37 31.61 26.45 -30.75
CA MET A 37 31.15 27.10 -29.53
C MET A 37 32.24 28.08 -29.11
N GLY A 38 32.08 29.34 -29.53
CA GLY A 38 32.94 30.45 -29.11
C GLY A 38 33.08 30.40 -27.59
N GLY A 39 34.34 30.47 -27.12
CA GLY A 39 34.71 30.28 -25.73
C GLY A 39 33.88 31.15 -24.79
N VAL A 40 32.83 30.58 -24.23
CA VAL A 40 32.08 31.17 -23.13
C VAL A 40 33.02 31.13 -21.94
N LYS A 41 33.59 32.30 -21.58
CA LYS A 41 34.29 32.50 -20.31
C LYS A 41 33.39 31.99 -19.20
N SER A 42 33.67 30.79 -18.70
CA SER A 42 33.06 30.24 -17.50
C SER A 42 33.48 31.12 -16.34
N ARG A 43 32.66 32.15 -16.04
CA ARG A 43 32.74 32.82 -14.76
C ARG A 43 32.48 31.73 -13.73
N GLY A 44 33.53 31.30 -13.04
CA GLY A 44 33.44 30.33 -11.97
C GLY A 44 32.44 30.84 -10.95
N VAL A 45 31.20 30.35 -11.02
CA VAL A 45 30.21 30.56 -9.98
C VAL A 45 30.74 29.75 -8.82
N GLN A 46 31.44 30.43 -7.91
CA GLN A 46 31.78 29.85 -6.62
C GLN A 46 30.47 29.61 -5.89
N VAL A 47 29.98 28.38 -5.95
CA VAL A 47 28.85 27.94 -5.15
C VAL A 47 29.39 27.79 -3.74
N GLU A 48 29.28 28.85 -2.94
CA GLU A 48 29.53 28.76 -1.50
C GLU A 48 28.61 27.68 -0.93
N ALA A 49 29.21 26.58 -0.50
CA ALA A 49 28.51 25.52 0.21
C ALA A 49 28.05 26.08 1.56
N ARG A 50 26.82 26.59 1.61
CA ARG A 50 26.23 27.03 2.87
C ARG A 50 26.20 25.83 3.82
N PRO A 51 26.75 25.95 5.04
CA PRO A 51 26.75 24.86 5.99
C PRO A 51 25.31 24.45 6.25
N PHE A 52 25.10 23.13 6.29
CA PHE A 52 23.80 22.54 6.59
C PHE A 52 23.42 22.92 8.03
N GLY A 53 22.66 24.01 8.19
CA GLY A 53 22.30 24.53 9.50
C GLY A 53 21.35 23.60 10.25
N TRP A 54 21.34 23.69 11.58
CA TRP A 54 20.45 22.92 12.47
C TRP A 54 18.96 23.04 12.10
N VAL A 55 18.53 24.19 11.57
CA VAL A 55 17.16 24.41 11.09
C VAL A 55 16.80 23.45 9.94
N SER A 56 17.72 23.26 8.98
CA SER A 56 17.53 22.34 7.87
C SER A 56 17.40 20.90 8.36
N LEU A 57 18.26 20.51 9.32
CA LEU A 57 18.19 19.20 9.94
C LEU A 57 16.85 18.96 10.64
N LEU A 58 16.40 19.89 11.48
CA LEU A 58 15.11 19.81 12.18
C LEU A 58 13.94 19.70 11.20
N TRP A 59 13.98 20.46 10.10
CA TRP A 59 12.98 20.36 9.04
C TRP A 59 12.92 18.97 8.40
N TYR A 60 14.07 18.38 8.03
CA TYR A 60 14.08 17.02 7.46
C TYR A 60 13.65 15.95 8.47
N LEU A 61 14.00 16.10 9.75
CA LEU A 61 13.51 15.22 10.80
C LEU A 61 11.98 15.30 10.93
N LEU A 62 11.41 16.50 10.85
CA LEU A 62 9.96 16.68 10.84
C LEU A 62 9.31 16.01 9.61
N VAL A 63 9.85 16.23 8.41
CA VAL A 63 9.35 15.59 7.18
C VAL A 63 9.42 14.07 7.29
N LEU A 64 10.51 13.52 7.82
CA LEU A 64 10.66 12.09 8.07
C LEU A 64 9.60 11.57 9.03
N LEU A 65 9.41 12.24 10.16
CA LEU A 65 8.40 11.86 11.15
C LEU A 65 6.99 11.83 10.55
N VAL A 66 6.61 12.88 9.83
CA VAL A 66 5.30 12.95 9.15
C VAL A 66 5.15 11.85 8.11
N SER A 67 6.20 11.57 7.33
CA SER A 67 6.19 10.53 6.30
C SER A 67 6.02 9.12 6.89
N VAL A 68 6.67 8.85 8.02
CA VAL A 68 6.57 7.57 8.75
C VAL A 68 5.17 7.39 9.34
N VAL A 69 4.61 8.43 9.99
CA VAL A 69 3.24 8.38 10.51
C VAL A 69 2.22 8.17 9.39
N ALA A 70 2.37 8.90 8.28
CA ALA A 70 1.49 8.75 7.12
C ALA A 70 1.60 7.37 6.45
N MET A 71 2.80 6.79 6.43
CA MET A 71 3.04 5.41 6.00
C MET A 71 2.32 4.42 6.93
N ASP A 72 2.44 4.58 8.25
CA ASP A 72 1.79 3.69 9.22
C ASP A 72 0.26 3.68 9.04
N VAL A 73 -0.35 4.84 8.80
CA VAL A 73 -1.79 4.93 8.48
C VAL A 73 -2.13 4.18 7.19
N ALA A 74 -1.37 4.37 6.11
CA ALA A 74 -1.60 3.69 4.84
C ALA A 74 -1.39 2.16 4.97
N ALA A 75 -0.31 1.76 5.63
CA ALA A 75 0.04 0.36 5.90
C ALA A 75 -1.01 -0.32 6.77
N SER A 76 -1.55 0.36 7.78
CA SER A 76 -2.63 -0.18 8.62
C SER A 76 -3.87 -0.53 7.80
N ARG A 77 -4.19 0.32 6.80
CA ARG A 77 -5.35 0.09 5.94
C ARG A 77 -5.12 -1.04 4.96
N PHE A 78 -3.91 -1.11 4.39
CA PHE A 78 -3.50 -2.22 3.55
C PHE A 78 -3.53 -3.55 4.32
N HIS A 79 -2.96 -3.59 5.52
CA HIS A 79 -2.96 -4.76 6.41
C HIS A 79 -4.38 -5.20 6.77
N TYR A 80 -5.27 -4.25 7.09
CA TYR A 80 -6.69 -4.54 7.29
C TYR A 80 -7.33 -5.23 6.07
N HIS A 81 -7.19 -4.65 4.88
CA HIS A 81 -7.76 -5.24 3.66
C HIS A 81 -7.17 -6.60 3.33
N TYR A 82 -5.87 -6.78 3.56
CA TYR A 82 -5.21 -8.07 3.46
C TYR A 82 -5.90 -9.10 4.37
N LEU A 83 -6.05 -8.82 5.67
CA LEU A 83 -6.69 -9.77 6.60
C LEU A 83 -8.16 -10.02 6.27
N ILE A 84 -8.92 -9.02 5.82
CA ILE A 84 -10.31 -9.22 5.38
C ILE A 84 -10.35 -10.20 4.19
N HIS A 85 -9.51 -9.99 3.18
CA HIS A 85 -9.48 -10.82 1.98
C HIS A 85 -9.06 -12.27 2.29
N TYR A 86 -8.07 -12.46 3.14
CA TYR A 86 -7.54 -13.79 3.45
C TYR A 86 -8.33 -14.54 4.52
N GLU A 87 -8.88 -13.87 5.53
CA GLU A 87 -9.52 -14.53 6.67
C GLU A 87 -11.05 -14.49 6.61
N ILE A 88 -11.64 -13.41 6.07
CA ILE A 88 -13.08 -13.18 6.18
C ILE A 88 -13.84 -13.55 4.92
N GLU A 89 -13.37 -13.16 3.73
CA GLU A 89 -13.99 -13.55 2.46
C GLU A 89 -14.25 -15.07 2.33
N PRO A 90 -13.31 -15.98 2.68
CA PRO A 90 -13.58 -17.42 2.61
C PRO A 90 -14.60 -17.90 3.66
N LEU A 91 -14.74 -17.20 4.78
CA LEU A 91 -15.78 -17.51 5.77
C LEU A 91 -17.15 -17.01 5.28
N LYS A 92 -17.18 -15.84 4.64
CA LYS A 92 -18.39 -15.27 4.04
C LYS A 92 -18.91 -16.13 2.91
N SER A 93 -18.05 -16.61 2.00
CA SER A 93 -18.48 -17.51 0.93
C SER A 93 -19.07 -18.81 1.48
N LYS A 94 -18.42 -19.42 2.48
CA LYS A 94 -18.94 -20.60 3.19
C LYS A 94 -20.26 -20.34 3.89
N ALA A 95 -20.41 -19.20 4.56
CA ALA A 95 -21.66 -18.81 5.20
C ALA A 95 -22.79 -18.61 4.17
N LEU A 96 -22.49 -17.92 3.06
CA LEU A 96 -23.45 -17.74 1.96
C LEU A 96 -23.82 -19.06 1.31
N GLU A 97 -22.88 -19.99 1.13
CA GLU A 97 -23.14 -21.34 0.63
C GLU A 97 -23.99 -22.16 1.60
N ALA A 98 -23.71 -22.11 2.90
CA ALA A 98 -24.50 -22.79 3.93
C ALA A 98 -25.94 -22.26 4.03
N MET A 99 -26.19 -21.04 3.55
CA MET A 99 -27.52 -20.42 3.48
C MET A 99 -28.25 -20.65 2.14
N LYS A 100 -27.61 -21.26 1.13
CA LYS A 100 -28.29 -21.62 -0.12
C LYS A 100 -29.06 -22.93 0.06
N ASP A 101 -30.35 -22.93 -0.25
CA ASP A 101 -31.14 -24.16 -0.30
C ASP A 101 -30.72 -25.04 -1.50
N VAL A 102 -31.20 -26.29 -1.52
CA VAL A 102 -31.02 -27.32 -2.58
C VAL A 102 -31.36 -26.81 -3.99
N ASN A 103 -32.20 -25.77 -4.12
CA ASN A 103 -32.55 -25.12 -5.39
C ASN A 103 -31.75 -23.84 -5.71
N GLY A 104 -30.70 -23.50 -4.94
CA GLY A 104 -29.84 -22.33 -5.17
C GLY A 104 -30.45 -20.98 -4.78
N THR A 105 -31.69 -20.96 -4.27
CA THR A 105 -32.35 -19.79 -3.70
C THR A 105 -32.13 -19.74 -2.18
N VAL A 106 -31.74 -18.58 -1.64
CA VAL A 106 -31.73 -18.32 -0.19
C VAL A 106 -33.20 -18.32 0.28
N LYS A 107 -33.65 -19.33 1.03
CA LYS A 107 -35.04 -19.43 1.49
C LYS A 107 -35.07 -19.53 3.02
N GLY A 108 -35.60 -18.49 3.67
CA GLY A 108 -35.63 -18.37 5.12
C GLY A 108 -36.84 -19.01 5.81
N ASN A 109 -37.22 -20.26 5.51
CA ASN A 109 -38.51 -20.75 6.06
C ASN A 109 -38.65 -22.22 6.50
N ASN A 110 -37.91 -23.23 6.02
CA ASN A 110 -38.35 -24.64 6.22
C ASN A 110 -37.28 -25.65 6.67
N LEU A 111 -36.17 -25.24 7.31
CA LEU A 111 -35.38 -26.20 8.09
C LEU A 111 -35.87 -26.18 9.55
N SER A 112 -36.44 -27.29 10.01
CA SER A 112 -36.78 -27.51 11.42
C SER A 112 -35.59 -28.12 12.15
N CYS A 113 -34.85 -27.30 12.88
CA CYS A 113 -34.08 -27.78 14.01
C CYS A 113 -34.14 -26.76 15.15
N THR A 114 -34.15 -27.28 16.37
CA THR A 114 -34.25 -26.51 17.60
C THR A 114 -32.88 -25.96 17.94
N VAL A 115 -32.69 -24.66 17.75
CA VAL A 115 -31.47 -23.99 18.20
C VAL A 115 -31.83 -22.95 19.25
N PHE A 116 -31.02 -22.90 20.30
CA PHE A 116 -31.15 -21.92 21.36
C PHE A 116 -30.73 -20.56 20.84
N ASP A 117 -31.65 -19.59 20.83
CA ASP A 117 -31.35 -18.19 20.55
C ASP A 117 -30.86 -17.53 21.85
N PRO A 118 -29.54 -17.27 22.00
CA PRO A 118 -28.98 -16.71 23.23
C PRO A 118 -29.44 -15.27 23.47
N PHE A 119 -30.01 -14.59 22.46
CA PHE A 119 -30.49 -13.22 22.57
C PHE A 119 -31.95 -13.14 22.99
N ALA A 120 -32.76 -14.11 22.59
CA ALA A 120 -34.17 -14.18 22.94
C ALA A 120 -34.48 -15.15 24.10
N ASN A 121 -33.45 -15.81 24.65
CA ASN A 121 -33.55 -16.82 25.71
C ASN A 121 -34.68 -17.84 25.45
N ARG A 122 -34.82 -18.25 24.18
CA ARG A 122 -35.87 -19.16 23.73
C ARG A 122 -35.33 -20.10 22.66
N THR A 123 -35.93 -21.27 22.56
CA THR A 123 -35.69 -22.19 21.43
C THR A 123 -36.51 -21.72 20.24
N VAL A 124 -35.85 -21.57 19.09
CA VAL A 124 -36.50 -21.21 17.83
C VAL A 124 -36.46 -22.45 16.93
N ASN A 125 -37.60 -22.86 16.40
CA ASN A 125 -37.74 -24.04 15.52
C ASN A 125 -37.43 -23.71 14.05
N ASP A 126 -36.59 -22.70 13.83
CA ASP A 126 -36.24 -22.18 12.51
C ASP A 126 -34.72 -22.27 12.35
N CYS A 127 -34.27 -23.42 11.89
CA CYS A 127 -32.86 -23.76 11.79
C CYS A 127 -32.14 -22.88 10.78
N SER A 128 -32.85 -22.44 9.74
CA SER A 128 -32.32 -21.53 8.74
C SER A 128 -31.87 -20.22 9.39
N ARG A 129 -32.70 -19.71 10.30
CA ARG A 129 -32.42 -18.49 11.07
C ARG A 129 -31.28 -18.67 12.06
N SER A 130 -31.20 -19.80 12.75
CA SER A 130 -30.15 -20.02 13.73
C SER A 130 -28.76 -20.25 13.12
N VAL A 131 -28.69 -20.98 11.99
CA VAL A 131 -27.43 -21.12 11.23
C VAL A 131 -26.97 -19.76 10.74
N CYS A 132 -27.89 -18.94 10.22
CA CYS A 132 -27.59 -17.57 9.83
C CYS A 132 -27.03 -16.77 11.00
N ILE A 133 -27.72 -16.74 12.16
CA ILE A 133 -27.27 -15.99 13.34
C ILE A 133 -25.87 -16.45 13.78
N PHE A 134 -25.63 -17.75 13.83
CA PHE A 134 -24.33 -18.30 14.21
C PHE A 134 -23.22 -17.87 13.24
N GLU A 135 -23.44 -18.01 11.94
CA GLU A 135 -22.46 -17.63 10.92
C GLU A 135 -22.20 -16.12 10.90
N ALA A 136 -23.25 -15.29 10.98
CA ALA A 136 -23.12 -13.85 11.08
C ALA A 136 -22.38 -13.44 12.37
N PHE A 137 -22.61 -14.13 13.48
CA PHE A 137 -21.95 -13.84 14.75
C PHE A 137 -20.46 -14.17 14.65
N ARG A 138 -20.13 -15.35 14.11
CA ARG A 138 -18.75 -15.78 13.86
C ARG A 138 -18.00 -14.82 12.95
N LEU A 139 -18.63 -14.35 11.87
CA LEU A 139 -18.03 -13.35 10.98
C LEU A 139 -17.82 -12.01 11.69
N ALA A 140 -18.79 -11.56 12.50
CA ALA A 140 -18.69 -10.30 13.23
C ALA A 140 -17.56 -10.35 14.28
N GLU A 141 -17.44 -11.46 15.02
CA GLU A 141 -16.36 -11.71 15.96
C GLU A 141 -15.00 -11.74 15.25
N LYS A 142 -14.90 -12.46 14.12
CA LYS A 142 -13.64 -12.53 13.36
C LYS A 142 -13.23 -11.17 12.79
N ARG A 143 -14.19 -10.35 12.36
CA ARG A 143 -13.92 -8.96 11.95
C ARG A 143 -13.41 -8.11 13.11
N GLN A 144 -13.98 -8.27 14.30
CA GLN A 144 -13.53 -7.55 15.49
C GLN A 144 -12.10 -7.95 15.86
N ASP A 145 -11.78 -9.24 15.80
CA ASP A 145 -10.43 -9.78 15.99
C ASP A 145 -9.43 -9.15 15.00
N VAL A 146 -9.73 -9.19 13.69
CA VAL A 146 -8.90 -8.55 12.66
C VAL A 146 -8.67 -7.06 12.94
N LEU A 147 -9.72 -6.32 13.33
CA LEU A 147 -9.58 -4.90 13.68
C LEU A 147 -8.66 -4.70 14.89
N GLN A 148 -8.77 -5.53 15.92
CA GLN A 148 -7.92 -5.46 17.11
C GLN A 148 -6.47 -5.78 16.76
N THR A 149 -6.22 -6.82 15.95
CA THR A 149 -4.89 -7.16 15.47
C THR A 149 -4.25 -5.98 14.75
N VAL A 150 -4.92 -5.38 13.76
CA VAL A 150 -4.39 -4.24 13.02
C VAL A 150 -4.06 -3.05 13.95
N ARG A 151 -4.93 -2.77 14.93
CA ARG A 151 -4.71 -1.69 15.91
C ARG A 151 -3.54 -1.94 16.86
N GLN A 152 -3.16 -3.20 17.10
CA GLN A 152 -1.99 -3.53 17.92
C GLN A 152 -0.68 -3.31 17.16
N PHE A 153 -0.66 -3.55 15.85
CA PHE A 153 0.52 -3.37 15.01
C PHE A 153 0.75 -1.93 14.57
N HIS A 154 -0.31 -1.14 14.39
CA HIS A 154 -0.23 0.21 13.83
C HIS A 154 -0.69 1.28 14.82
N LEU A 155 0.26 1.98 15.44
CA LEU A 155 -0.02 2.96 16.48
C LEU A 155 -0.80 4.17 15.94
N ALA A 156 -0.40 4.72 14.78
CA ALA A 156 -1.10 5.85 14.19
C ALA A 156 -2.49 5.43 13.69
N GLY A 157 -2.60 4.22 13.15
CA GLY A 157 -3.88 3.60 12.78
C GLY A 157 -4.82 3.45 13.98
N ARG A 158 -4.31 3.02 15.14
CA ARG A 158 -5.08 2.91 16.39
C ARG A 158 -5.64 4.24 16.85
N ILE A 159 -4.77 5.25 16.98
CA ILE A 159 -5.16 6.60 17.43
C ILE A 159 -6.19 7.20 16.44
N GLY A 160 -5.95 7.05 15.14
CA GLY A 160 -6.88 7.51 14.11
C GLY A 160 -8.25 6.85 14.21
N ALA A 161 -8.29 5.54 14.47
CA ALA A 161 -9.54 4.80 14.65
C ALA A 161 -10.30 5.22 15.93
N GLU A 162 -9.60 5.46 17.04
CA GLU A 162 -10.19 5.96 18.28
C GLU A 162 -10.84 7.35 18.10
N ILE A 163 -10.14 8.28 17.44
CA ILE A 163 -10.67 9.62 17.13
C ILE A 163 -11.91 9.52 16.23
N PHE A 164 -11.85 8.64 15.23
CA PHE A 164 -12.93 8.47 14.27
C PHE A 164 -14.17 7.84 14.91
N ASP A 165 -14.00 6.84 15.76
CA ASP A 165 -15.09 6.18 16.47
C ASP A 165 -15.69 7.10 17.54
N TRP A 166 -14.85 7.90 18.22
CA TRP A 166 -15.32 8.97 19.11
C TRP A 166 -16.20 9.98 18.37
N LYS A 167 -15.78 10.45 17.18
CA LYS A 167 -16.56 11.37 16.35
C LYS A 167 -17.90 10.78 15.91
N ARG A 168 -17.98 9.46 15.71
CA ARG A 168 -19.21 8.76 15.33
C ARG A 168 -20.08 8.34 16.52
N GLY A 169 -19.61 8.54 17.76
CA GLY A 169 -20.29 8.07 18.97
C GLY A 169 -20.43 6.54 19.04
N VAL A 170 -19.50 5.81 18.41
CA VAL A 170 -19.53 4.35 18.36
C VAL A 170 -18.69 3.79 19.51
N ASP A 171 -19.33 3.00 20.37
CA ASP A 171 -18.63 2.28 21.43
C ASP A 171 -17.92 1.04 20.85
N GLN A 172 -16.60 1.10 20.79
CA GLN A 172 -15.75 0.01 20.29
C GLN A 172 -15.77 -1.24 21.19
N THR A 173 -16.25 -1.12 22.43
CA THR A 173 -16.34 -2.23 23.40
C THR A 173 -17.66 -2.99 23.30
N ALA A 174 -18.61 -2.49 22.51
CA ALA A 174 -19.89 -3.14 22.31
C ALA A 174 -19.70 -4.56 21.77
N LYS A 175 -20.35 -5.53 22.41
CA LYS A 175 -20.33 -6.94 21.96
C LYS A 175 -20.95 -7.05 20.56
N PRO A 176 -20.46 -7.97 19.71
CA PRO A 176 -21.03 -8.24 18.38
C PRO A 176 -22.54 -8.48 18.39
N GLY A 177 -23.07 -9.00 19.50
CA GLY A 177 -24.49 -9.19 19.74
C GLY A 177 -25.38 -7.94 19.58
N ASN A 178 -24.82 -6.74 19.79
CA ASN A 178 -25.57 -5.49 19.62
C ASN A 178 -25.92 -5.20 18.15
N LEU A 179 -25.15 -5.74 17.19
CA LEU A 179 -25.46 -5.59 15.77
C LEU A 179 -26.77 -6.30 15.39
N PHE A 180 -27.08 -7.42 16.03
CA PHE A 180 -28.31 -8.19 15.78
C PHE A 180 -29.58 -7.50 16.27
N ARG A 181 -29.45 -6.47 17.14
CA ARG A 181 -30.60 -5.65 17.55
C ARG A 181 -31.07 -4.70 16.46
N THR A 182 -30.17 -4.32 15.55
CA THR A 182 -30.43 -3.24 14.57
C THR A 182 -30.37 -3.72 13.13
N LYS A 183 -29.77 -4.88 12.85
CA LYS A 183 -29.61 -5.43 11.49
C LYS A 183 -30.06 -6.88 11.41
N SER A 184 -30.62 -7.27 10.26
CA SER A 184 -30.86 -8.68 9.94
C SER A 184 -29.54 -9.40 9.71
N CYS A 185 -29.53 -10.73 9.89
CA CYS A 185 -28.35 -11.56 9.66
C CYS A 185 -27.75 -11.37 8.26
N GLU A 186 -28.59 -11.35 7.21
CA GLU A 186 -28.16 -11.12 5.83
C GLU A 186 -27.46 -9.76 5.68
N LYS A 187 -28.06 -8.70 6.26
CA LYS A 187 -27.46 -7.36 6.27
C LYS A 187 -26.15 -7.32 7.04
N ILE A 188 -26.00 -8.13 8.09
CA ILE A 188 -24.74 -8.24 8.83
C ILE A 188 -23.68 -8.85 7.92
N ILE A 189 -23.95 -10.04 7.34
CA ILE A 189 -23.04 -10.77 6.43
C ILE A 189 -22.64 -9.91 5.23
N ASP A 190 -23.59 -9.18 4.64
CA ASP A 190 -23.29 -8.29 3.52
C ASP A 190 -22.41 -7.10 3.97
N SER A 191 -22.68 -6.55 5.16
CA SER A 191 -21.93 -5.40 5.70
C SER A 191 -20.53 -5.70 6.22
N VAL A 192 -20.13 -6.98 6.30
CA VAL A 192 -18.80 -7.36 6.81
C VAL A 192 -17.69 -6.82 5.91
N ASP A 193 -17.88 -6.86 4.60
CA ASP A 193 -16.89 -6.40 3.62
C ASP A 193 -17.03 -4.91 3.31
N HIS A 194 -18.04 -4.24 3.90
CA HIS A 194 -18.27 -2.84 3.63
C HIS A 194 -17.17 -1.99 4.29
N SER A 195 -16.16 -1.70 3.49
CA SER A 195 -15.04 -0.87 3.85
C SER A 195 -15.48 0.59 3.84
N ASN A 196 -15.15 1.33 4.90
CA ASN A 196 -15.49 2.75 4.98
C ASN A 196 -14.73 3.55 3.91
N HIS A 197 -15.46 4.16 2.98
CA HIS A 197 -14.89 4.95 1.89
C HIS A 197 -14.05 6.12 2.40
N GLU A 198 -14.50 6.81 3.46
CA GLU A 198 -13.75 7.93 4.05
C GLU A 198 -12.37 7.48 4.56
N ALA A 199 -12.32 6.32 5.23
CA ALA A 199 -11.08 5.74 5.73
C ALA A 199 -10.14 5.32 4.59
N ASN A 200 -10.69 4.83 3.47
CA ASN A 200 -9.89 4.51 2.27
C ASN A 200 -9.28 5.77 1.66
N VAL A 201 -10.05 6.85 1.54
CA VAL A 201 -9.55 8.13 1.01
C VAL A 201 -8.41 8.66 1.90
N VAL A 202 -8.58 8.65 3.22
CA VAL A 202 -7.53 9.08 4.16
C VAL A 202 -6.26 8.25 4.00
N ALA A 203 -6.37 6.93 3.89
CA ALA A 203 -5.22 6.04 3.71
C ALA A 203 -4.49 6.27 2.37
N VAL A 204 -5.23 6.54 1.29
CA VAL A 204 -4.62 6.87 -0.01
C VAL A 204 -3.88 8.19 0.05
N VAL A 205 -4.50 9.23 0.63
CA VAL A 205 -3.87 10.54 0.81
C VAL A 205 -2.61 10.43 1.69
N SER A 206 -2.67 9.67 2.78
CA SER A 206 -1.50 9.46 3.65
C SER A 206 -0.38 8.71 2.94
N GLY A 207 -0.72 7.73 2.10
CA GLY A 207 0.25 7.06 1.22
C GLY A 207 0.96 8.02 0.27
N VAL A 208 0.21 8.92 -0.38
CA VAL A 208 0.80 9.95 -1.28
C VAL A 208 1.71 10.90 -0.52
N ILE A 209 1.29 11.39 0.65
CA ILE A 209 2.10 12.27 1.51
C ILE A 209 3.41 11.58 1.89
N SER A 210 3.34 10.30 2.28
CA SER A 210 4.51 9.51 2.64
C SER A 210 5.49 9.38 1.48
N LEU A 211 5.00 9.03 0.28
CA LEU A 211 5.83 8.91 -0.93
C LEU A 211 6.52 10.22 -1.31
N LEU A 212 5.79 11.34 -1.26
CA LEU A 212 6.37 12.66 -1.54
C LEU A 212 7.42 13.05 -0.50
N GLY A 213 7.14 12.82 0.79
CA GLY A 213 8.08 13.12 1.87
C GLY A 213 9.37 12.31 1.78
N PHE A 214 9.29 11.00 1.53
CA PHE A 214 10.47 10.16 1.27
C PHE A 214 11.22 10.59 0.02
N SER A 215 10.53 11.02 -1.03
CA SER A 215 11.18 11.54 -2.25
C SER A 215 11.97 12.82 -1.97
N ILE A 216 11.42 13.74 -1.18
CA ILE A 216 12.12 14.97 -0.75
C ILE A 216 13.38 14.61 0.06
N LEU A 217 13.27 13.68 0.99
CA LEU A 217 14.40 13.21 1.81
C LEU A 217 15.49 12.54 0.99
N LEU A 218 15.09 11.69 0.03
CA LEU A 218 16.02 11.01 -0.88
C LEU A 218 16.79 12.03 -1.73
N VAL A 219 16.10 13.01 -2.31
CA VAL A 219 16.72 14.08 -3.10
C VAL A 219 17.67 14.92 -2.23
N ALA A 220 17.29 15.24 -0.99
CA ALA A 220 18.15 15.95 -0.05
C ALA A 220 19.42 15.15 0.29
N LEU A 221 19.29 13.83 0.48
CA LEU A 221 20.41 12.93 0.73
C LEU A 221 21.37 12.87 -0.47
N LEU A 222 20.84 12.72 -1.68
CA LEU A 222 21.64 12.66 -2.91
C LEU A 222 22.36 13.97 -3.22
N ARG A 223 21.79 15.11 -2.81
CA ARG A 223 22.43 16.43 -2.93
C ARG A 223 23.42 16.74 -1.80
N SER A 224 23.52 15.88 -0.80
CA SER A 224 24.46 16.09 0.31
C SER A 224 25.90 16.00 -0.22
N PRO A 225 26.75 17.01 0.02
CA PRO A 225 28.13 17.03 -0.47
C PRO A 225 28.98 15.86 0.03
N ARG A 226 28.53 15.16 1.09
CA ARG A 226 29.19 13.94 1.60
C ARG A 226 29.11 12.74 0.65
N TYR A 227 28.21 12.77 -0.33
CA TYR A 227 28.06 11.72 -1.34
C TYR A 227 28.78 12.02 -2.65
N GLN A 228 29.46 13.16 -2.79
CA GLN A 228 30.33 13.37 -3.94
C GLN A 228 31.51 12.40 -3.84
N PRO A 229 31.66 11.43 -4.76
CA PRO A 229 32.82 10.56 -4.77
C PRO A 229 34.04 11.48 -4.82
N ALA A 230 35.00 11.25 -3.93
CA ALA A 230 36.25 11.99 -3.91
C ALA A 230 36.74 12.07 -5.35
N ALA A 231 36.78 13.28 -5.91
CA ALA A 231 37.13 13.48 -7.30
C ALA A 231 38.41 12.69 -7.55
N LEU A 232 38.34 11.70 -8.44
CA LEU A 232 39.51 10.92 -8.83
C LEU A 232 40.60 11.94 -9.15
N PRO A 233 41.82 11.78 -8.58
CA PRO A 233 42.88 12.76 -8.74
C PRO A 233 42.98 13.05 -10.23
N GLU A 234 42.67 14.29 -10.58
CA GLU A 234 42.68 14.77 -11.95
C GLU A 234 44.12 14.53 -12.45
N THR A 235 44.31 13.45 -13.21
CA THR A 235 45.55 13.19 -13.91
C THR A 235 45.63 14.30 -14.94
N ARG A 236 46.25 15.42 -14.54
CA ARG A 236 46.63 16.48 -15.47
C ARG A 236 47.59 15.86 -16.48
N VAL A 237 47.03 15.35 -17.57
CA VAL A 237 47.77 15.11 -18.79
C VAL A 237 48.18 16.50 -19.26
N SER A 238 49.43 16.85 -18.96
CA SER A 238 50.03 18.09 -19.42
C SER A 238 50.08 18.01 -20.95
N ASP A 239 49.18 18.71 -21.64
CA ASP A 239 49.11 18.84 -23.11
C ASP A 239 50.40 19.41 -23.75
N THR A 240 51.40 19.76 -22.95
CA THR A 240 52.68 20.25 -23.44
C THR A 240 53.66 19.16 -23.88
N GLY A 241 53.32 17.87 -23.80
CA GLY A 241 54.23 16.79 -24.20
C GLY A 241 55.57 16.77 -23.46
N LYS A 242 55.68 17.53 -22.35
CA LYS A 242 56.88 17.63 -21.53
C LYS A 242 56.59 17.00 -20.18
N VAL A 243 57.10 15.79 -20.01
CA VAL A 243 57.18 15.07 -18.75
C VAL A 243 58.01 15.91 -17.78
N GLN A 244 57.37 16.72 -16.94
CA GLN A 244 58.04 17.31 -15.78
C GLN A 244 58.10 16.26 -14.67
N ARG A 245 59.22 15.53 -14.60
CA ARG A 245 59.62 14.87 -13.35
C ARG A 245 59.95 15.96 -12.34
N ARG A 246 59.05 16.23 -11.39
CA ARG A 246 59.47 16.92 -10.17
C ARG A 246 60.34 15.97 -9.37
N HIS A 247 61.65 16.19 -9.41
CA HIS A 247 62.53 15.75 -8.34
C HIS A 247 62.10 16.50 -7.07
N LYS A 248 61.61 15.76 -6.07
CA LYS A 248 61.73 16.21 -4.68
C LYS A 248 63.21 16.20 -4.38
N LEU A 249 63.78 17.38 -4.12
CA LEU A 249 64.94 17.49 -3.24
C LEU A 249 64.39 17.64 -1.83
N ASP A 250 65.05 16.92 -0.92
CA ASP A 250 64.68 16.66 0.47
C ASP A 250 64.45 17.92 1.32
#